data_AF-A0A1H8KU78-F1
#
_entry.id   AF-A0A1H8KU78-F1
#
_cell.length_a   1.000
_cell.length_b   1.000
_cell.length_c   1.000
_cell.angle_alpha   90.00
_cell.angle_beta   90.00
_cell.angle_gamma   90.00
#
_symmetry.space_group_name_H-M   'P 1'
#
loop_
_entity.id
_entity.type
_entity.pdbx_description
1 polymer ?
#
loop_
_entity_poly.entity_id
_entity_poly.type
_entity_poly.pdbx_seq_one_letter_code
_entity_poly.pdbx_strand_id
1 'polypeptide(L)'
;MSSSPWLIVLAFCQVLTALVVGGVGLYFADQQRKNAAAKLRLDLFEHRYKVLDAVRRLLSAIVEKGNVSLEELGNFSLGTVNADFLFDDGIAKYLAELRNHAATLMTHTAMLNSPNQVERTEAAKRKGEEIGWFLAQIETLNSKFGAFLKLGEQ
;
A
#
# COMPACT_ATOMS: atom_id res chain seq x y z
N MET A 1 67.77 1.09 31.36
CA MET A 1 66.52 1.66 30.80
C MET A 1 65.35 1.06 31.55
N SER A 2 64.87 1.73 32.60
CA SER A 2 63.66 1.33 33.31
C SER A 2 62.46 1.78 32.49
N SER A 3 61.68 0.84 31.97
CA SER A 3 60.39 1.14 31.32
C SER A 3 59.54 1.94 32.30
N SER A 4 59.15 3.16 31.94
CA SER A 4 58.42 4.03 32.85
C SER A 4 57.02 3.46 33.11
N PRO A 5 56.60 3.25 34.38
CA PRO A 5 55.38 2.53 34.74
C PRO A 5 54.08 3.15 34.20
N TRP A 6 54.10 4.45 33.87
CA TRP A 6 52.97 5.14 33.26
C TRP A 6 52.64 4.66 31.83
N LEU A 7 53.61 4.15 31.07
CA LEU A 7 53.38 3.59 29.73
C LEU A 7 52.52 2.32 29.79
N ILE A 8 52.72 1.50 30.82
CA ILE A 8 51.92 0.29 31.05
C ILE A 8 50.47 0.67 31.36
N VAL A 9 50.27 1.66 32.23
CA VAL A 9 48.93 2.18 32.58
C VAL A 9 48.19 2.69 31.34
N LEU A 10 48.86 3.43 30.45
CA LEU A 10 48.26 3.89 29.19
C LEU A 10 47.87 2.73 28.27
N ALA A 11 48.72 1.71 28.13
CA ALA A 11 48.42 0.53 27.33
C ALA A 11 47.19 -0.22 27.85
N PHE A 12 47.05 -0.37 29.17
CA PHE A 12 45.85 -0.95 29.78
C PHE A 12 44.60 -0.11 29.52
N CYS A 13 44.68 1.22 29.67
CA CYS A 13 43.57 2.11 29.35
C CYS A 13 43.15 2.01 27.87
N GLN A 14 44.10 1.87 26.95
CA GLN A 14 43.81 1.70 25.51
C GLN A 14 43.09 0.38 25.22
N VAL A 15 43.54 -0.74 25.79
CA VAL A 15 42.89 -2.05 25.61
C VAL A 15 41.49 -2.05 26.21
N LEU A 16 41.30 -1.49 27.41
CA LEU A 16 39.98 -1.36 28.03
C LEU A 16 39.04 -0.50 27.18
N THR A 17 39.54 0.61 26.63
CA THR A 17 38.75 1.46 25.73
C THR A 17 38.35 0.68 24.47
N ALA A 18 39.27 -0.07 23.86
CA ALA A 18 38.97 -0.88 22.68
C ALA A 18 37.92 -1.96 22.96
N LEU A 19 37.98 -2.62 24.12
CA LEU A 19 37.00 -3.62 24.54
C LEU A 19 35.62 -3.01 24.79
N VAL A 20 35.55 -1.84 25.44
CA VAL A 20 34.29 -1.11 25.66
C VAL A 20 33.67 -0.68 24.34
N VAL A 21 34.46 -0.07 23.45
CA VAL A 21 33.99 0.35 22.12
C VAL A 21 33.53 -0.85 21.29
N GLY A 22 34.28 -1.96 21.31
CA GLY A 22 33.91 -3.19 20.63
C GLY A 22 32.59 -3.78 21.16
N GLY A 23 32.42 -3.85 22.48
CA GLY A 23 31.20 -4.34 23.11
C GLY A 23 29.97 -3.47 22.80
N VAL A 24 30.13 -2.16 22.88
CA VAL A 24 29.09 -1.18 22.50
C VAL A 24 28.76 -1.29 21.01
N GLY A 25 29.75 -1.49 20.16
CA GLY A 25 29.56 -1.71 18.72
C GLY A 25 28.73 -2.96 18.41
N LEU A 26 29.00 -4.08 19.08
CA LEU A 26 28.21 -5.31 18.94
C LEU A 26 26.76 -5.12 19.40
N TYR A 27 26.55 -4.40 20.51
CA TYR A 27 25.21 -4.08 20.99
C TYR A 27 24.42 -3.22 19.99
N PHE A 28 25.04 -2.16 19.46
CA PHE A 28 24.38 -1.32 18.45
C PHE A 28 24.10 -2.07 17.16
N ALA A 29 24.99 -2.95 16.72
CA ALA A 29 24.77 -3.77 15.53
C ALA A 29 23.53 -4.68 15.68
N ASP A 30 23.37 -5.33 16.84
CA ASP A 30 22.18 -6.14 17.11
C ASP A 30 20.90 -5.29 17.12
N GLN A 31 20.94 -4.13 17.79
CA GLN A 31 19.80 -3.22 17.84
C GLN A 31 19.44 -2.68 16.44
N GLN A 32 20.44 -2.35 15.63
CA GLN A 32 20.25 -1.85 14.27
C GLN A 32 19.57 -2.89 13.38
N ARG A 33 19.89 -4.18 13.54
CA ARG A 33 19.21 -5.27 12.82
C ARG A 33 17.74 -5.37 13.19
N LYS A 34 17.41 -5.32 14.48
CA LYS A 34 16.02 -5.36 14.96
C LYS A 34 15.22 -4.16 14.44
N ASN A 35 15.81 -2.96 14.51
CA ASN A 35 15.19 -1.74 14.01
C ASN A 35 15.00 -1.77 12.48
N ALA A 36 15.98 -2.28 11.73
CA ALA A 36 15.88 -2.41 10.27
C ALA A 36 14.77 -3.38 9.86
N ALA A 37 14.65 -4.52 10.56
CA ALA A 37 13.57 -5.48 10.30
C ALA A 37 12.19 -4.88 10.61
N ALA A 38 12.04 -4.17 11.74
CA ALA A 38 10.80 -3.48 12.08
C ALA A 38 10.44 -2.41 11.04
N LYS A 39 11.43 -1.62 10.59
CA LYS A 39 11.25 -0.61 9.56
C LYS A 39 10.81 -1.21 8.22
N LEU A 40 11.44 -2.30 7.79
CA LEU A 40 11.04 -2.99 6.56
C LEU A 40 9.58 -3.46 6.59
N ARG A 41 9.10 -3.97 7.74
CA ARG A 41 7.71 -4.39 7.91
C ARG A 41 6.76 -3.19 7.86
N LEU A 42 7.13 -2.07 8.47
CA LEU A 42 6.37 -0.83 8.42
C LEU A 42 6.29 -0.29 6.98
N ASP A 43 7.43 -0.19 6.30
CA ASP A 43 7.50 0.30 4.92
C ASP A 43 6.62 -0.56 4.00
N LEU A 44 6.68 -1.89 4.12
CA LEU A 44 5.83 -2.81 3.35
C LEU A 44 4.33 -2.58 3.65
N PHE A 45 3.97 -2.40 4.92
CA PHE A 45 2.60 -2.09 5.31
C PHE A 45 2.12 -0.76 4.72
N GLU A 46 2.93 0.30 4.80
CA GLU A 46 2.61 1.60 4.23
C GLU A 46 2.39 1.53 2.71
N HIS A 47 3.25 0.79 2.01
CA HIS A 47 3.11 0.57 0.58
C HIS A 47 1.81 -0.18 0.23
N ARG A 48 1.47 -1.23 0.96
CA ARG A 48 0.21 -1.97 0.77
C ARG A 48 -1.01 -1.11 1.12
N TYR A 49 -0.92 -0.31 2.17
CA TYR A 49 -1.98 0.59 2.59
C TYR A 49 -2.27 1.67 1.53
N LYS A 50 -1.24 2.19 0.84
CA LYS A 50 -1.43 3.15 -0.27
C LYS A 50 -2.31 2.59 -1.39
N VAL A 51 -2.14 1.31 -1.74
CA VAL A 51 -2.99 0.64 -2.74
C VAL A 51 -4.43 0.52 -2.25
N LEU A 52 -4.63 0.11 -0.99
CA LEU A 52 -5.96 0.07 -0.38
C LEU A 52 -6.62 1.46 -0.35
N ASP A 53 -5.86 2.50 -0.01
CA ASP A 53 -6.36 3.89 0.01
C ASP A 53 -6.81 4.35 -1.38
N ALA A 54 -6.06 4.00 -2.43
CA ALA A 54 -6.46 4.26 -3.82
C ALA A 54 -7.79 3.58 -4.18
N VAL A 55 -7.98 2.32 -3.78
CA VAL A 55 -9.25 1.60 -3.98
C VAL A 55 -10.39 2.29 -3.22
N ARG A 56 -10.17 2.64 -1.95
CA ARG A 56 -11.18 3.33 -1.12
C ARG A 56 -11.60 4.66 -1.73
N ARG A 57 -10.65 5.44 -2.25
CA ARG A 57 -10.92 6.72 -2.92
C ARG A 57 -11.79 6.54 -4.15
N LEU A 58 -11.46 5.55 -4.99
CA LEU A 58 -12.27 5.22 -6.16
C LEU A 58 -13.71 4.85 -5.77
N LEU A 59 -13.86 3.92 -4.81
CA LEU A 59 -15.17 3.49 -4.33
C LEU A 59 -15.96 4.65 -3.74
N SER A 60 -15.32 5.49 -2.94
CA SER A 60 -15.96 6.66 -2.31
C SER A 60 -16.46 7.65 -3.36
N ALA A 61 -15.66 7.95 -4.38
CA ALA A 61 -16.06 8.82 -5.48
C ALA A 61 -17.29 8.27 -6.23
N ILE A 62 -17.32 6.97 -6.50
CA ILE A 62 -18.45 6.31 -7.18
C ILE A 62 -19.71 6.33 -6.33
N VAL A 63 -19.61 6.08 -5.03
CA VAL A 63 -20.75 6.12 -4.11
C VAL A 63 -21.33 7.53 -4.00
N GLU A 64 -20.46 8.53 -3.89
CA GLU A 64 -20.87 9.92 -3.69
C GLU A 64 -21.47 10.53 -4.96
N LYS A 65 -20.90 10.23 -6.13
CA LYS A 65 -21.26 10.90 -7.40
C LYS A 65 -22.10 10.02 -8.33
N GLY A 66 -22.20 8.73 -8.06
CA GLY A 66 -22.77 7.75 -8.99
C GLY A 66 -22.01 7.70 -10.32
N ASN A 67 -20.75 8.12 -10.36
CA ASN A 67 -19.86 8.13 -11.53
C ASN A 67 -18.40 8.30 -11.07
N VAL A 68 -17.46 8.18 -11.99
CA VAL A 68 -16.03 8.47 -11.78
C VAL A 68 -15.51 9.38 -12.89
N SER A 69 -14.62 10.32 -12.54
CA SER A 69 -13.94 11.17 -13.51
C SER A 69 -12.70 10.47 -14.09
N LEU A 70 -12.22 10.95 -15.25
CA LEU A 70 -10.98 10.44 -15.83
C LEU A 70 -9.77 10.68 -14.90
N GLU A 71 -9.76 11.79 -14.17
CA GLU A 71 -8.74 12.11 -13.18
C GLU A 71 -8.76 11.13 -12.01
N GLU A 72 -9.94 10.81 -11.47
CA GLU A 72 -10.10 9.85 -10.38
C GLU A 72 -9.65 8.44 -10.80
N LEU A 73 -10.01 8.02 -12.01
CA LEU A 73 -9.56 6.74 -12.57
C LEU A 73 -8.05 6.71 -12.85
N GLY A 74 -7.47 7.84 -13.27
CA GLY A 74 -6.04 8.02 -13.44
C GLY A 74 -5.29 7.93 -12.11
N ASN A 75 -5.78 8.62 -11.08
CA ASN A 75 -5.24 8.58 -9.72
C ASN A 75 -5.31 7.17 -9.12
N PHE A 76 -6.41 6.45 -9.34
CA PHE A 76 -6.52 5.04 -8.99
C PHE A 76 -5.43 4.22 -9.68
N SER A 77 -5.31 4.34 -11.01
CA SER A 77 -4.36 3.56 -11.81
C SER A 77 -2.91 3.80 -11.38
N LEU A 78 -2.53 5.06 -11.10
CA LEU A 78 -1.22 5.42 -10.58
C LEU A 78 -1.00 4.88 -9.16
N GLY A 79 -2.02 4.98 -8.30
CA GLY A 79 -1.98 4.46 -6.93
C GLY A 79 -1.85 2.95 -6.85
N THR A 80 -2.26 2.23 -7.91
CA THR A 80 -2.22 0.76 -7.99
C THR A 80 -1.09 0.21 -8.85
N VAL A 81 -0.25 1.05 -9.47
CA VAL A 81 0.76 0.60 -10.46
C VAL A 81 1.75 -0.43 -9.91
N ASN A 82 2.04 -0.35 -8.61
CA ASN A 82 2.98 -1.26 -7.95
C ASN A 82 2.29 -2.47 -7.29
N ALA A 83 0.99 -2.68 -7.53
CA ALA A 83 0.24 -3.73 -6.85
C ALA A 83 0.79 -5.14 -7.16
N ASP A 84 1.24 -5.38 -8.39
CA ASP A 84 1.82 -6.67 -8.82
C ASP A 84 3.08 -7.06 -8.02
N PHE A 85 3.78 -6.08 -7.43
CA PHE A 85 4.96 -6.33 -6.60
C PHE A 85 4.62 -6.48 -5.11
N LEU A 86 3.46 -5.96 -4.68
CA LEU A 86 3.09 -5.86 -3.26
C LEU A 86 2.12 -6.95 -2.82
N PHE A 87 1.36 -7.51 -3.76
CA PHE A 87 0.27 -8.45 -3.55
C PHE A 87 0.39 -9.66 -4.48
N ASP A 88 -0.53 -10.61 -4.31
CA ASP A 88 -0.68 -11.74 -5.21
C ASP A 88 -1.47 -11.37 -6.48
N ASP A 89 -1.47 -12.30 -7.44
CA ASP A 89 -2.23 -12.19 -8.69
C ASP A 89 -3.74 -12.00 -8.45
N GLY A 90 -4.26 -12.41 -7.28
CA GLY A 90 -5.66 -12.25 -6.92
C GLY A 90 -6.04 -10.79 -6.76
N ILE A 91 -5.22 -10.02 -6.05
CA ILE A 91 -5.41 -8.57 -5.90
C ILE A 91 -5.16 -7.86 -7.23
N ALA A 92 -4.13 -8.23 -7.99
CA ALA A 92 -3.86 -7.62 -9.30
C ALA A 92 -5.07 -7.74 -10.25
N LYS A 93 -5.66 -8.94 -10.34
CA LYS A 93 -6.88 -9.19 -11.12
C LYS A 93 -8.06 -8.38 -10.61
N TYR A 94 -8.23 -8.31 -9.29
CA TYR A 94 -9.30 -7.54 -8.67
C TYR A 94 -9.19 -6.03 -8.97
N LEU A 95 -7.98 -5.47 -8.95
CA LEU A 95 -7.74 -4.06 -9.31
C LEU A 95 -8.03 -3.79 -10.79
N ALA A 96 -7.68 -4.74 -11.66
CA ALA A 96 -8.03 -4.66 -13.09
C ALA A 96 -9.55 -4.72 -13.31
N GLU A 97 -10.25 -5.56 -12.56
CA GLU A 97 -11.71 -5.66 -12.58
C GLU A 97 -12.36 -4.35 -12.15
N LEU A 98 -11.94 -3.76 -11.03
CA LEU A 98 -12.39 -2.43 -10.57
C LEU A 98 -12.21 -1.37 -11.65
N ARG A 99 -11.05 -1.35 -12.31
CA ARG A 99 -10.74 -0.39 -13.40
C ARG A 99 -11.68 -0.57 -14.59
N ASN A 100 -11.96 -1.81 -14.97
CA ASN A 100 -12.84 -2.11 -16.11
C ASN A 100 -14.29 -1.69 -15.81
N HIS A 101 -14.81 -2.03 -14.64
CA HIS A 101 -16.13 -1.58 -14.19
C HIS A 101 -16.22 -0.05 -14.12
N ALA A 102 -15.15 0.62 -13.68
CA ALA A 102 -15.10 2.08 -13.59
C ALA A 102 -15.15 2.72 -14.99
N ALA A 103 -14.39 2.17 -15.95
CA ALA A 103 -14.43 2.62 -17.35
C ALA A 103 -15.82 2.39 -17.98
N THR A 104 -16.43 1.23 -17.75
CA THR A 104 -17.79 0.90 -18.20
C THR A 104 -18.82 1.86 -17.62
N LEU A 105 -18.72 2.19 -16.33
CA LEU A 105 -19.57 3.17 -15.66
C LEU A 105 -19.46 4.56 -16.31
N MET A 106 -18.25 4.99 -16.68
CA MET A 106 -18.04 6.25 -17.42
C MET A 106 -18.72 6.22 -18.78
N THR A 107 -18.59 5.13 -19.52
CA THR A 107 -19.24 4.95 -20.83
C THR A 107 -20.76 5.03 -20.71
N HIS A 108 -21.35 4.29 -19.76
CA HIS A 108 -22.79 4.33 -19.55
C HIS A 108 -23.29 5.69 -19.09
N THR A 109 -22.52 6.39 -18.24
CA THR A 109 -22.85 7.76 -17.85
C THR A 109 -22.83 8.71 -19.04
N ALA A 110 -21.87 8.59 -19.96
CA ALA A 110 -21.82 9.40 -21.17
C ALA A 110 -23.01 9.13 -22.10
N MET A 111 -23.44 7.86 -22.22
CA MET A 111 -24.58 7.46 -23.05
C MET A 111 -25.93 8.00 -22.55
N LEU A 112 -26.03 8.46 -21.30
CA LEU A 112 -27.23 9.15 -20.80
C LEU A 112 -27.54 10.43 -21.59
N ASN A 113 -26.55 11.01 -22.28
CA ASN A 113 -26.74 12.17 -23.14
C ASN A 113 -27.11 11.81 -24.59
N SER A 114 -27.29 10.52 -24.92
CA SER A 114 -27.68 10.10 -26.27
C SER A 114 -29.02 10.74 -26.69
N PRO A 115 -29.20 11.19 -27.94
CA PRO A 115 -30.50 11.65 -28.43
C PRO A 115 -31.52 10.50 -28.49
N ASN A 116 -31.09 9.24 -28.56
CA ASN A 116 -31.95 8.07 -28.63
C ASN A 116 -32.47 7.65 -27.24
N GLN A 117 -33.79 7.65 -27.06
CA GLN A 117 -34.42 7.29 -25.78
C GLN A 117 -34.14 5.84 -25.36
N VAL A 118 -34.14 4.89 -26.30
CA VAL A 118 -33.88 3.47 -26.00
C VAL A 118 -32.47 3.30 -25.43
N GLU A 119 -31.48 3.93 -26.08
CA GLU A 119 -30.08 3.92 -25.62
C GLU A 119 -29.93 4.57 -24.24
N ARG A 120 -30.60 5.71 -23.97
CA ARG A 120 -30.56 6.35 -22.65
C ARG A 120 -31.14 5.46 -21.56
N THR A 121 -32.29 4.83 -21.82
CA THR A 121 -32.95 3.95 -20.86
C THR A 121 -32.09 2.71 -20.57
N GLU A 122 -31.48 2.12 -21.60
CA GLU A 122 -30.56 1.00 -21.43
C GLU A 122 -29.31 1.41 -20.64
N ALA A 123 -28.71 2.57 -20.97
CA ALA A 123 -27.54 3.09 -20.27
C ALA A 123 -27.84 3.39 -18.79
N ALA A 124 -29.03 3.92 -18.47
CA ALA A 124 -29.45 4.15 -17.08
C ALA A 124 -29.56 2.85 -16.29
N LYS A 125 -30.11 1.79 -16.90
CA LYS A 125 -30.18 0.46 -16.28
C LYS A 125 -28.78 -0.10 -16.02
N ARG A 126 -27.92 -0.14 -17.04
CA ARG A 126 -26.55 -0.67 -16.92
C ARG A 126 -25.72 0.13 -15.93
N LYS A 127 -25.86 1.46 -15.91
CA LYS A 127 -25.25 2.32 -14.88
C LYS A 127 -25.66 1.91 -13.46
N GLY A 128 -26.94 1.59 -13.25
CA GLY A 128 -27.43 1.10 -11.96
C GLY A 128 -26.81 -0.24 -11.55
N GLU A 129 -26.62 -1.16 -12.51
CA GLU A 129 -25.96 -2.44 -12.30
C GLU A 129 -24.48 -2.26 -11.88
N GLU A 130 -23.76 -1.37 -12.56
CA GLU A 130 -22.36 -1.02 -12.23
C GLU A 130 -22.24 -0.42 -10.82
N ILE A 131 -23.10 0.55 -10.47
CA ILE A 131 -23.12 1.14 -9.12
C ILE A 131 -23.42 0.07 -8.07
N GLY A 132 -24.38 -0.82 -8.33
CA GLY A 132 -24.70 -1.94 -7.44
C GLY A 132 -23.51 -2.88 -7.23
N TRP A 133 -22.77 -3.19 -8.30
CA TRP A 133 -21.56 -4.00 -8.22
C TRP A 133 -20.47 -3.32 -7.36
N PHE A 134 -20.26 -2.02 -7.53
CA PHE A 134 -19.30 -1.24 -6.72
C PHE A 134 -19.67 -1.17 -5.24
N LEU A 135 -20.96 -1.01 -4.92
CA LEU A 135 -21.43 -1.03 -3.53
C LEU A 135 -21.13 -2.36 -2.84
N ALA A 136 -21.33 -3.48 -3.54
CA ALA A 136 -20.97 -4.81 -3.02
C ALA A 136 -19.46 -4.96 -2.76
N GLN A 137 -18.61 -4.23 -3.50
CA GLN A 137 -17.16 -4.28 -3.28
C GLN A 137 -16.73 -3.70 -1.93
N ILE A 138 -17.48 -2.75 -1.37
CA ILE A 138 -17.14 -2.11 -0.08
C ILE A 138 -17.10 -3.15 1.04
N GLU A 139 -18.05 -4.08 1.05
CA GLU A 139 -18.13 -5.14 2.06
C GLU A 139 -17.01 -6.17 1.92
N THR A 140 -16.60 -6.46 0.68
CA THR A 140 -15.55 -7.46 0.42
C THR A 140 -14.13 -6.92 0.54
N LEU A 141 -13.96 -5.58 0.56
CA LEU A 141 -12.67 -4.93 0.53
C LEU A 141 -11.77 -5.35 1.71
N ASN A 142 -12.33 -5.32 2.92
CA ASN A 142 -11.59 -5.72 4.13
C ASN A 142 -11.23 -7.22 4.10
N SER A 143 -12.06 -8.07 3.50
CA SER A 143 -11.75 -9.50 3.36
C SER A 143 -10.62 -9.74 2.38
N LYS A 144 -10.59 -9.02 1.24
CA LYS A 144 -9.57 -9.17 0.20
C LYS A 144 -8.19 -8.66 0.67
N PHE A 145 -8.15 -7.48 1.29
CA PHE A 145 -6.91 -6.87 1.74
C PHE A 145 -6.47 -7.28 3.15
N GLY A 146 -7.38 -7.88 3.94
CA GLY A 146 -7.14 -8.17 5.37
C GLY A 146 -5.93 -9.06 5.62
N ALA A 147 -5.64 -10.02 4.75
CA ALA A 147 -4.46 -10.88 4.87
C ALA A 147 -3.14 -10.09 4.76
N PHE A 148 -3.12 -9.03 3.97
CA PHE A 148 -1.91 -8.26 3.66
C PHE A 148 -1.63 -7.12 4.65
N LEU A 149 -2.63 -6.74 5.45
CA LEU A 149 -2.59 -5.60 6.37
C LEU A 149 -2.40 -6.00 7.84
N LYS A 150 -2.32 -7.29 8.16
CA LYS A 150 -2.02 -7.75 9.53
C LYS A 150 -0.56 -7.46 9.89
N LEU A 151 -0.37 -6.53 10.83
CA LEU A 151 0.92 -6.19 11.44
C LEU A 151 1.28 -7.19 12.57
N GLY A 152 1.37 -8.49 12.29
CA GLY A 152 1.75 -9.43 13.36
C GLY A 152 1.61 -10.92 13.03
N GLU A 153 2.75 -11.61 13.20
CA GLU A 153 3.03 -13.07 13.28
C GLU A 153 2.24 -14.06 12.40
N GLN A 154 2.92 -14.56 11.36
CA GLN A 154 2.98 -15.99 11.08
C GLN A 154 4.34 -16.51 11.52
#